data_AF-A0A2E2K1G3-F1
#
_entry.id   AF-A0A2E2K1G3-F1
#
_cell.length_a   1.000
_cell.length_b   1.000
_cell.length_c   1.000
_cell.angle_alpha   90.00
_cell.angle_beta   90.00
_cell.angle_gamma   90.00
#
_symmetry.space_group_name_H-M   'P 1'
#
loop_
_entity.id
_entity.type
_entity.pdbx_description
1 polymer ?
#
loop_
_entity_poly.entity_id
_entity_poly.type
_entity_poly.pdbx_seq_one_letter_code
_entity_poly.pdbx_strand_id
1 'polypeptide(L)'
;MGVVMPHGVLFRGSSEKEIRKGILNDDLLEAVIGLPSALFYGTGIPACLLIVNKNKPAERKGKVLFINSELEFEEGKNQNKLRQQDIEKIVQTFDDYAEIKRYSKVVPLAEIAENDYNLNIRRYADTSPPPEIYDVRAILHGGIPVREVESEYIREEILEDFDVSTVFVKRDDQYFEFKPEIDSKEAIREAVGDVDSKVITQLERWWDKYRVSLKELDAQVAEAEEVMKGYLVELGYE
;
A
#
# COMPACT_ATOMS: atom_id res chain seq x y z
N MET A 1 -17.36 -25.58 3.50
CA MET A 1 -18.28 -24.68 4.25
C MET A 1 -17.61 -23.32 4.32
N GLY A 2 -18.33 -22.23 4.01
CA GLY A 2 -17.83 -20.86 4.20
C GLY A 2 -18.58 -20.18 5.35
N VAL A 3 -17.86 -19.52 6.25
CA VAL A 3 -18.46 -18.81 7.40
C VAL A 3 -17.92 -17.39 7.47
N VAL A 4 -18.82 -16.40 7.49
CA VAL A 4 -18.45 -14.98 7.65
C VAL A 4 -18.28 -14.68 9.14
N MET A 5 -17.14 -14.09 9.50
CA MET A 5 -16.79 -13.75 10.88
C MET A 5 -16.14 -12.35 10.95
N PRO A 6 -16.22 -11.65 12.09
CA PRO A 6 -15.37 -10.49 12.34
C PRO A 6 -13.90 -10.94 12.50
N HIS A 7 -12.94 -10.05 12.22
CA HIS A 7 -11.51 -10.40 12.29
C HIS A 7 -11.03 -10.86 13.68
N GLY A 8 -11.75 -10.53 14.75
CA GLY A 8 -11.37 -10.89 16.12
C GLY A 8 -11.05 -12.37 16.30
N VAL A 9 -11.79 -13.27 15.64
CA VAL A 9 -11.59 -14.73 15.73
C VAL A 9 -10.21 -15.18 15.24
N LEU A 10 -9.55 -14.37 14.40
CA LEU A 10 -8.26 -14.68 13.79
C LEU A 10 -7.09 -14.52 14.76
N PHE A 11 -7.21 -13.66 15.77
CA PHE A 11 -6.06 -13.25 16.58
C PHE A 11 -6.34 -13.12 18.08
N ARG A 12 -7.61 -13.10 18.53
CA ARG A 12 -7.92 -13.08 19.96
C ARG A 12 -7.31 -14.30 20.65
N GLY A 13 -6.86 -14.06 21.88
CA GLY A 13 -6.14 -15.04 22.71
C GLY A 13 -7.07 -15.92 23.54
N SER A 14 -6.52 -16.52 24.60
CA SER A 14 -7.26 -17.33 25.58
C SER A 14 -8.03 -18.50 24.94
N SER A 15 -9.29 -18.73 25.31
CA SER A 15 -10.11 -19.84 24.79
C SER A 15 -10.28 -19.84 23.26
N GLU A 16 -10.41 -18.67 22.62
CA GLU A 16 -10.55 -18.58 21.16
C GLU A 16 -9.29 -19.06 20.43
N LYS A 17 -8.10 -18.84 21.01
CA LYS A 17 -6.83 -19.34 20.48
C LYS A 17 -6.76 -20.86 20.54
N GLU A 18 -7.18 -21.48 21.64
CA GLU A 18 -7.18 -22.94 21.76
C GLU A 18 -8.13 -23.60 20.75
N ILE A 19 -9.31 -23.01 20.52
CA ILE A 19 -10.25 -23.46 19.47
C ILE A 19 -9.60 -23.36 18.10
N ARG A 20 -8.99 -22.20 17.78
CA ARG A 20 -8.32 -21.97 16.50
C ARG A 20 -7.17 -22.94 16.27
N LYS A 21 -6.35 -23.18 17.30
CA LYS A 21 -5.28 -24.18 17.27
C LYS A 21 -5.82 -25.59 17.00
N GLY A 22 -6.93 -25.99 17.63
CA GLY A 22 -7.59 -27.27 17.36
C GLY A 22 -8.02 -27.40 15.89
N ILE A 23 -8.73 -26.41 15.36
CA ILE A 23 -9.19 -26.38 13.96
C ILE A 23 -8.01 -26.49 12.97
N LEU A 24 -6.90 -25.81 13.26
CA LEU A 24 -5.69 -25.83 12.45
C LEU A 24 -4.95 -27.17 12.52
N ASN A 25 -4.83 -27.75 13.72
CA ASN A 25 -4.16 -29.04 13.93
C ASN A 25 -4.94 -30.21 13.29
N ASP A 26 -6.27 -30.11 13.25
CA ASP A 26 -7.14 -31.06 12.55
C ASP A 26 -7.14 -30.83 11.02
N ASP A 27 -6.34 -29.88 10.52
CA ASP A 27 -6.23 -29.48 9.10
C ASP A 27 -7.57 -29.14 8.44
N LEU A 28 -8.48 -28.52 9.21
CA LEU A 28 -9.84 -28.22 8.76
C LEU A 28 -9.96 -26.87 8.05
N LEU A 29 -9.08 -25.92 8.37
CA LEU A 29 -9.08 -24.60 7.76
C LEU A 29 -8.32 -24.64 6.44
N GLU A 30 -9.00 -24.31 5.34
CA GLU A 30 -8.41 -24.30 4.00
C GLU A 30 -7.98 -22.88 3.59
N ALA A 31 -8.81 -21.88 3.88
CA ALA A 31 -8.49 -20.50 3.57
C ALA A 31 -9.09 -19.50 4.57
N VAL A 32 -8.42 -18.35 4.69
CA VAL A 32 -8.89 -17.13 5.36
C VAL A 32 -8.89 -16.00 4.35
N ILE A 33 -10.06 -15.45 4.07
CA ILE A 33 -10.24 -14.39 3.08
C ILE A 33 -10.66 -13.11 3.80
N GLY A 34 -9.83 -12.07 3.77
CA GLY A 34 -10.15 -10.74 4.26
C GLY A 34 -11.04 -10.00 3.28
N LEU A 35 -12.20 -9.53 3.74
CA LEU A 35 -13.14 -8.79 2.90
C LEU A 35 -13.00 -7.27 3.13
N PRO A 36 -13.39 -6.45 2.14
CA PRO A 36 -13.47 -4.99 2.30
C PRO A 36 -14.27 -4.55 3.52
N SER A 37 -13.94 -3.35 4.01
CA SER A 37 -14.72 -2.66 5.04
C SER A 37 -16.09 -2.21 4.50
N ALA A 38 -17.00 -1.88 5.42
CA ALA A 38 -18.33 -1.34 5.10
C ALA A 38 -19.16 -2.14 4.07
N LEU A 39 -18.96 -3.46 3.95
CA LEU A 39 -19.80 -4.32 3.10
C LEU A 39 -21.15 -4.66 3.74
N PHE A 40 -21.26 -4.63 5.07
CA PHE A 40 -22.47 -5.03 5.77
C PHE A 40 -23.26 -3.81 6.26
N TYR A 41 -24.58 -3.90 6.20
CA TYR A 41 -25.43 -2.86 6.76
C TYR A 41 -25.21 -2.73 8.28
N GLY A 42 -25.12 -1.50 8.76
CA GLY A 42 -25.07 -1.18 10.20
C GLY A 42 -23.68 -1.25 10.84
N THR A 43 -22.62 -1.60 10.12
CA THR A 43 -21.24 -1.50 10.62
C THR A 43 -20.21 -1.32 9.50
N GLY A 44 -19.22 -0.46 9.74
CA GLY A 44 -18.07 -0.28 8.84
C GLY A 44 -16.96 -1.31 9.05
N ILE A 45 -17.08 -2.18 10.06
CA ILE A 45 -16.00 -3.11 10.44
C ILE A 45 -15.78 -4.14 9.32
N PRO A 46 -14.54 -4.37 8.87
CA PRO A 46 -14.23 -5.41 7.89
C PRO A 46 -14.49 -6.80 8.46
N ALA A 47 -14.95 -7.69 7.59
CA ALA A 47 -15.17 -9.10 7.93
C ALA A 47 -14.12 -9.99 7.27
N CYS A 48 -14.12 -11.25 7.64
CA CYS A 48 -13.37 -12.30 6.98
C CYS A 48 -14.29 -13.49 6.68
N LEU A 49 -13.93 -14.26 5.65
CA LEU A 49 -14.54 -15.53 5.32
C LEU A 49 -13.58 -16.66 5.68
N LEU A 50 -14.04 -17.59 6.51
CA LEU A 50 -13.32 -18.81 6.86
C LEU A 50 -13.83 -19.95 6.01
N ILE A 51 -12.94 -20.56 5.22
CA ILE A 51 -13.26 -21.74 4.42
C ILE A 51 -12.82 -22.98 5.19
N VAL A 52 -13.80 -23.77 5.61
CA VAL A 52 -13.58 -25.03 6.32
C VAL A 52 -13.84 -26.19 5.37
N ASN A 53 -12.86 -27.07 5.23
CA ASN A 53 -12.90 -28.24 4.36
C ASN A 53 -12.31 -29.45 5.08
N LYS A 54 -13.11 -30.51 5.23
CA LYS A 54 -12.69 -31.79 5.85
C LYS A 54 -11.99 -32.74 4.86
N ASN A 55 -12.04 -32.43 3.56
CA ASN A 55 -11.51 -33.26 2.49
C ASN A 55 -10.58 -32.44 1.60
N LYS A 56 -9.55 -31.83 2.21
CA LYS A 56 -8.55 -31.05 1.47
C LYS A 56 -7.76 -31.95 0.52
N PRO A 57 -7.55 -31.52 -0.74
CA PRO A 57 -6.61 -32.16 -1.66
C PRO A 57 -5.21 -32.31 -1.04
N ALA A 58 -4.48 -33.34 -1.44
CA ALA A 58 -3.21 -33.70 -0.80
C ALA A 58 -2.18 -32.55 -0.82
N GLU A 59 -2.17 -31.77 -1.89
CA GLU A 59 -1.28 -30.62 -2.11
C GLU A 59 -1.58 -29.41 -1.21
N ARG A 60 -2.82 -29.32 -0.70
CA ARG A 60 -3.30 -28.25 0.20
C ARG A 60 -3.24 -28.62 1.69
N LYS A 61 -2.95 -29.89 2.01
CA LYS A 61 -2.89 -30.36 3.40
C LYS A 61 -1.77 -29.69 4.19
N GLY A 62 -2.05 -29.38 5.45
CA GLY A 62 -1.10 -28.73 6.36
C GLY A 62 -0.75 -27.28 5.97
N LYS A 63 -1.55 -26.66 5.11
CA LYS A 63 -1.38 -25.27 4.65
C LYS A 63 -2.70 -24.52 4.73
N VAL A 64 -2.63 -23.21 4.88
CA VAL A 64 -3.79 -22.30 4.84
C VAL A 64 -3.51 -21.23 3.81
N LEU A 65 -4.46 -21.00 2.90
CA LEU A 65 -4.40 -19.89 1.96
C LEU A 65 -4.94 -18.62 2.62
N PHE A 66 -4.16 -17.56 2.60
CA PHE A 66 -4.60 -16.22 2.98
C PHE A 66 -4.85 -15.40 1.73
N ILE A 67 -6.01 -14.75 1.64
CA ILE A 67 -6.35 -13.80 0.58
C ILE A 67 -6.74 -12.49 1.25
N ASN A 68 -6.10 -11.38 0.90
CA ASN A 68 -6.43 -10.05 1.38
C ASN A 68 -7.10 -9.25 0.25
N SER A 69 -8.44 -9.34 0.18
CA SER A 69 -9.22 -8.61 -0.83
C SER A 69 -9.78 -7.30 -0.30
N GLU A 70 -9.16 -6.69 0.72
CA GLU A 70 -9.70 -5.49 1.37
C GLU A 70 -9.82 -4.27 0.45
N LEU A 71 -9.05 -4.25 -0.64
CA LEU A 71 -9.05 -3.20 -1.66
C LEU A 71 -9.96 -3.53 -2.87
N GLU A 72 -10.55 -4.71 -2.92
CA GLU A 72 -11.36 -5.19 -4.04
C GLU A 72 -12.83 -4.78 -3.85
N PHE A 73 -13.16 -3.52 -4.09
CA PHE A 73 -14.55 -3.04 -4.00
C PHE A 73 -14.80 -1.78 -4.83
N GLU A 74 -16.08 -1.52 -5.06
CA GLU A 74 -16.60 -0.22 -5.47
C GLU A 74 -17.03 0.55 -4.22
N GLU A 75 -16.46 1.74 -4.03
CA GLU A 75 -16.84 2.63 -2.94
C GLU A 75 -18.26 3.13 -3.14
N GLY A 76 -19.11 2.94 -2.12
CA GLY A 76 -20.47 3.46 -2.13
C GLY A 76 -20.70 4.40 -0.95
N LYS A 77 -21.75 5.22 -1.04
CA LYS A 77 -21.99 6.32 -0.08
C LYS A 77 -22.07 5.89 1.39
N ASN A 78 -22.74 4.78 1.67
CA ASN A 78 -22.94 4.25 3.02
C ASN A 78 -22.46 2.79 3.16
N GLN A 79 -22.13 2.16 2.04
CA GLN A 79 -21.82 0.74 1.95
C GLN A 79 -20.97 0.50 0.71
N ASN A 80 -19.89 -0.24 0.87
CA ASN A 80 -19.07 -0.70 -0.23
C ASN A 80 -19.73 -1.89 -0.92
N LYS A 81 -19.42 -2.09 -2.20
CA LYS A 81 -19.97 -3.18 -2.99
C LYS A 81 -18.86 -4.01 -3.61
N LEU A 82 -18.94 -5.32 -3.46
CA LEU A 82 -18.14 -6.24 -4.28
C LEU A 82 -18.72 -6.26 -5.70
N ARG A 83 -17.93 -5.81 -6.68
CA ARG A 83 -18.28 -5.95 -8.10
C ARG A 83 -18.07 -7.40 -8.53
N GLN A 84 -18.61 -7.74 -9.69
CA GLN A 84 -18.48 -9.08 -10.24
C GLN A 84 -16.99 -9.47 -10.46
N GLN A 85 -16.19 -8.55 -10.99
CA GLN A 85 -14.74 -8.74 -11.19
C GLN A 85 -13.98 -8.99 -9.87
N ASP A 86 -14.40 -8.33 -8.78
CA ASP A 86 -13.76 -8.45 -7.47
C ASP A 86 -14.00 -9.86 -6.92
N ILE A 87 -15.23 -10.36 -7.05
CA ILE A 87 -15.63 -11.72 -6.66
C ILE A 87 -14.89 -12.76 -7.50
N GLU A 88 -14.84 -12.57 -8.82
CA GLU A 88 -14.15 -13.48 -9.74
C GLU A 88 -12.66 -13.61 -9.40
N LYS A 89 -11.98 -12.49 -9.12
CA LYS A 89 -10.57 -12.51 -8.70
C LYS A 89 -10.36 -13.31 -7.41
N ILE A 90 -11.20 -13.10 -6.40
CA ILE A 90 -11.12 -13.82 -5.11
C ILE A 90 -11.34 -15.32 -5.34
N VAL A 91 -12.39 -15.68 -6.08
CA VAL A 91 -12.76 -17.08 -6.37
C VAL A 91 -11.67 -17.77 -7.17
N GLN A 92 -11.17 -17.15 -8.24
CA GLN A 92 -10.10 -17.70 -9.07
C GLN A 92 -8.83 -17.92 -8.25
N THR A 93 -8.45 -16.95 -7.42
CA THR A 93 -7.27 -17.09 -6.54
C THR A 93 -7.42 -18.26 -5.56
N PHE A 94 -8.63 -18.47 -5.03
CA PHE A 94 -8.92 -19.61 -4.15
C PHE A 94 -8.92 -20.95 -4.90
N ASP A 95 -9.55 -21.01 -6.07
CA ASP A 95 -9.68 -22.22 -6.88
C ASP A 95 -8.31 -22.67 -7.41
N ASP A 96 -7.48 -21.73 -7.87
CA ASP A 96 -6.11 -22.01 -8.32
C ASP A 96 -5.14 -22.24 -7.15
N TYR A 97 -5.54 -21.89 -5.93
CA TYR A 97 -4.68 -21.88 -4.75
C TYR A 97 -3.40 -21.05 -4.96
N ALA A 98 -3.56 -19.93 -5.66
CA ALA A 98 -2.46 -19.12 -6.19
C ALA A 98 -1.86 -18.17 -5.13
N GLU A 99 -0.55 -17.99 -5.21
CA GLU A 99 0.15 -16.92 -4.50
C GLU A 99 0.29 -15.71 -5.41
N ILE A 100 -0.22 -14.58 -4.97
CA ILE A 100 -0.17 -13.31 -5.67
C ILE A 100 0.47 -12.31 -4.72
N LYS A 101 1.57 -11.69 -5.15
CA LYS A 101 2.34 -10.72 -4.37
C LYS A 101 1.40 -9.69 -3.72
N ARG A 102 1.56 -9.47 -2.41
CA ARG A 102 0.74 -8.56 -1.57
C ARG A 102 -0.75 -8.88 -1.44
N TYR A 103 -1.28 -9.84 -2.20
CA TYR A 103 -2.70 -10.17 -2.24
C TYR A 103 -3.02 -11.54 -1.63
N SER A 104 -2.25 -12.57 -1.93
CA SER A 104 -2.46 -13.91 -1.37
C SER A 104 -1.14 -14.64 -1.08
N LYS A 105 -1.17 -15.50 -0.05
CA LYS A 105 -0.03 -16.32 0.35
C LYS A 105 -0.50 -17.67 0.88
N VAL A 106 0.15 -18.75 0.47
CA VAL A 106 -0.07 -20.09 1.01
C VAL A 106 0.91 -20.31 2.15
N VAL A 107 0.39 -20.44 3.36
CA VAL A 107 1.21 -20.49 4.57
C VAL A 107 1.18 -21.89 5.16
N PRO A 108 2.34 -22.54 5.37
CA PRO A 108 2.39 -23.83 6.04
C PRO A 108 2.03 -23.69 7.52
N LEU A 109 1.43 -24.74 8.09
CA LEU A 109 1.01 -24.75 9.49
C LEU A 109 2.17 -24.50 10.47
N ALA A 110 3.40 -24.87 10.10
CA ALA A 110 4.61 -24.59 10.89
C ALA A 110 4.85 -23.07 11.07
N GLU A 111 4.77 -22.29 9.99
CA GLU A 111 4.90 -20.83 10.04
C GLU A 111 3.76 -20.19 10.87
N ILE A 112 2.55 -20.73 10.77
CA ILE A 112 1.41 -20.28 11.59
C ILE A 112 1.64 -20.57 13.07
N ALA A 113 2.22 -21.73 13.40
CA ALA A 113 2.53 -22.12 14.77
C ALA A 113 3.63 -21.24 15.39
N GLU A 114 4.66 -20.87 14.61
CA GLU A 114 5.70 -19.90 15.02
C GLU A 114 5.09 -18.52 15.31
N ASN A 115 4.04 -18.15 14.58
CA ASN A 115 3.26 -16.94 14.79
C ASN A 115 2.15 -17.10 15.85
N ASP A 116 2.31 -18.05 16.78
CA ASP A 116 1.41 -18.28 17.91
C ASP A 116 -0.06 -18.58 17.50
N TYR A 117 -0.22 -19.25 16.36
CA TYR A 117 -1.50 -19.52 15.71
C TYR A 117 -2.31 -18.26 15.39
N ASN A 118 -1.64 -17.13 15.18
CA ASN A 118 -2.27 -15.88 14.77
C ASN A 118 -2.58 -15.91 13.27
N LEU A 119 -3.86 -15.75 12.92
CA LEU A 119 -4.35 -15.77 11.54
C LEU A 119 -4.65 -14.36 11.01
N ASN A 120 -4.08 -13.31 11.60
CA ASN A 120 -4.24 -11.95 11.07
C ASN A 120 -3.72 -11.92 9.62
N ILE A 121 -4.62 -11.62 8.68
CA ILE A 121 -4.39 -11.73 7.24
C ILE A 121 -3.21 -10.86 6.79
N ARG A 122 -3.09 -9.63 7.31
CA ARG A 122 -2.01 -8.69 6.94
C ARG A 122 -0.61 -9.18 7.34
N ARG A 123 -0.50 -10.16 8.24
CA ARG A 123 0.78 -10.80 8.56
C ARG A 123 1.32 -11.63 7.40
N TYR A 124 0.42 -12.16 6.56
CA TYR A 124 0.77 -13.10 5.50
C TYR A 124 0.53 -12.51 4.10
N ALA A 125 -0.48 -11.66 3.94
CA ALA A 125 -0.81 -10.94 2.71
C ALA A 125 -1.06 -9.46 3.03
N ASP A 126 0.01 -8.67 3.02
CA ASP A 126 -0.05 -7.21 3.23
C ASP A 126 -0.15 -6.47 1.90
N THR A 127 -1.27 -5.77 1.72
CA THR A 127 -1.55 -4.93 0.55
C THR A 127 -0.88 -3.56 0.65
N SER A 128 -0.36 -3.19 1.82
CA SER A 128 0.26 -1.89 2.07
C SER A 128 1.49 -1.70 1.19
N PRO A 129 1.76 -0.50 0.67
CA PRO A 129 3.02 -0.20 -0.02
C PRO A 129 4.20 -0.46 0.93
N PRO A 130 5.39 -0.79 0.40
CA PRO A 130 6.57 -0.88 1.24
C PRO A 130 6.88 0.48 1.88
N PRO A 131 7.63 0.51 2.99
CA PRO A 131 8.05 1.76 3.60
C PRO A 131 8.74 2.67 2.57
N GLU A 132 8.36 3.94 2.56
CA GLU A 132 8.93 4.92 1.65
C GLU A 132 10.43 5.09 1.90
N ILE A 133 11.21 5.18 0.83
CA ILE A 133 12.64 5.44 0.92
C ILE A 133 12.82 6.94 1.18
N TYR A 134 13.57 7.27 2.24
CA TYR A 134 13.98 8.64 2.51
C TYR A 134 15.47 8.82 2.15
N ASP A 135 15.76 9.84 1.35
CA ASP A 135 17.11 10.24 1.01
C ASP A 135 17.41 11.61 1.61
N VAL A 136 18.21 11.62 2.67
CA VAL A 136 18.54 12.85 3.41
C VAL A 136 19.23 13.87 2.51
N ARG A 137 20.08 13.43 1.57
CA ARG A 137 20.79 14.35 0.68
C ARG A 137 19.85 14.99 -0.32
N ALA A 138 18.95 14.20 -0.91
CA ALA A 138 17.90 14.71 -1.78
C ALA A 138 17.01 15.74 -1.08
N ILE A 139 16.64 15.51 0.18
CA ILE A 139 15.84 16.47 0.96
C ILE A 139 16.61 17.79 1.18
N LEU A 140 17.92 17.70 1.47
CA LEU A 140 18.75 18.88 1.75
C LEU A 140 19.17 19.67 0.51
N HIS A 141 19.32 19.00 -0.64
CA HIS A 141 19.93 19.58 -1.84
C HIS A 141 19.06 19.51 -3.10
N GLY A 142 17.89 18.90 -3.00
CA GLY A 142 17.05 18.58 -4.15
C GLY A 142 17.59 17.41 -4.97
N GLY A 143 16.74 16.97 -5.90
CA GLY A 143 17.00 15.84 -6.81
C GLY A 143 16.33 14.56 -6.34
N ILE A 144 15.79 13.79 -7.28
CA ILE A 144 14.98 12.61 -7.05
C ILE A 144 15.92 11.39 -7.06
N PRO A 145 16.01 10.60 -5.97
CA PRO A 145 16.93 9.46 -5.92
C PRO A 145 16.60 8.40 -6.96
N VAL A 146 17.57 8.01 -7.80
CA VAL A 146 17.44 6.90 -8.77
C VAL A 146 16.98 5.62 -8.07
N ARG A 147 17.51 5.35 -6.86
CA ARG A 147 17.13 4.18 -6.04
C ARG A 147 15.65 4.14 -5.63
N GLU A 148 14.99 5.29 -5.58
CA GLU A 148 13.56 5.38 -5.25
C GLU A 148 12.71 5.14 -6.50
N VAL A 149 13.07 5.78 -7.61
CA VAL A 149 12.42 5.61 -8.93
C VAL A 149 12.53 4.16 -9.42
N GLU A 150 13.69 3.53 -9.21
CA GLU A 150 13.98 2.15 -9.63
C GLU A 150 13.61 1.09 -8.59
N SER A 151 12.92 1.47 -7.51
CA SER A 151 12.48 0.48 -6.52
C SER A 151 11.41 -0.44 -7.11
N GLU A 152 11.44 -1.72 -6.73
CA GLU A 152 10.55 -2.77 -7.26
C GLU A 152 9.07 -2.37 -7.21
N TYR A 153 8.61 -1.78 -6.10
CA TYR A 153 7.23 -1.32 -5.98
C TYR A 153 6.89 -0.16 -6.91
N ILE A 154 7.77 0.82 -7.04
CA ILE A 154 7.53 1.96 -7.93
C ILE A 154 7.53 1.51 -9.39
N ARG A 155 8.47 0.64 -9.79
CA ARG A 155 8.57 0.14 -11.16
C ARG A 155 7.39 -0.76 -11.54
N GLU A 156 7.01 -1.71 -10.67
CA GLU A 156 6.02 -2.72 -11.03
C GLU A 156 4.56 -2.29 -10.77
N GLU A 157 4.30 -1.47 -9.76
CA GLU A 157 2.92 -1.19 -9.29
C GLU A 157 2.43 0.24 -9.56
N ILE A 158 3.37 1.15 -9.86
CA ILE A 158 3.08 2.58 -10.02
C ILE A 158 3.41 3.06 -11.44
N LEU A 159 4.66 2.90 -11.87
CA LEU A 159 5.12 3.37 -13.17
C LEU A 159 4.77 2.38 -14.28
N GLU A 160 4.83 1.08 -14.02
CA GLU A 160 4.59 0.02 -15.01
C GLU A 160 5.46 0.26 -16.27
N ASP A 161 4.85 0.59 -17.41
CA ASP A 161 5.53 0.88 -18.68
C ASP A 161 5.84 2.37 -18.90
N PHE A 162 5.54 3.25 -17.93
CA PHE A 162 5.74 4.69 -18.07
C PHE A 162 7.22 5.06 -18.15
N ASP A 163 7.58 5.84 -19.17
CA ASP A 163 8.93 6.37 -19.33
C ASP A 163 9.12 7.69 -18.55
N VAL A 164 9.82 7.59 -17.43
CA VAL A 164 10.19 8.73 -16.57
C VAL A 164 11.08 9.75 -17.26
N SER A 165 11.76 9.40 -18.36
CA SER A 165 12.56 10.35 -19.15
C SER A 165 11.73 11.47 -19.78
N THR A 166 10.40 11.30 -19.82
CA THR A 166 9.46 12.33 -20.27
C THR A 166 9.47 13.55 -19.35
N VAL A 167 9.58 13.33 -18.03
CA VAL A 167 9.50 14.38 -17.00
C VAL A 167 10.84 14.64 -16.31
N PHE A 168 11.76 13.68 -16.33
CA PHE A 168 13.05 13.76 -15.66
C PHE A 168 14.23 13.88 -16.63
N VAL A 169 15.29 14.50 -16.12
CA VAL A 169 16.64 14.47 -16.69
C VAL A 169 17.60 13.88 -15.67
N LYS A 170 18.58 13.12 -16.14
CA LYS A 170 19.61 12.56 -15.26
C LYS A 170 20.58 13.67 -14.87
N ARG A 171 20.68 13.98 -13.56
CA ARG A 171 21.68 14.91 -13.05
C ARG A 171 23.04 14.25 -12.89
N ASP A 172 23.03 13.09 -12.24
CA ASP A 172 24.19 12.27 -11.95
C ASP A 172 23.77 10.80 -11.80
N ASP A 173 24.70 9.90 -11.46
CA ASP A 173 24.40 8.46 -11.34
C ASP A 173 23.47 8.09 -10.17
N GLN A 174 23.24 9.01 -9.24
CA GLN A 174 22.43 8.80 -8.04
C GLN A 174 21.10 9.56 -8.06
N TYR A 175 20.99 10.63 -8.85
CA TYR A 175 19.83 11.53 -8.81
C TYR A 175 19.34 11.94 -10.21
N PHE A 176 18.01 12.02 -10.33
CA PHE A 176 17.29 12.71 -11.39
C PHE A 176 16.91 14.13 -10.95
N GLU A 177 16.57 14.98 -11.91
CA GLU A 177 15.90 16.27 -11.68
C GLU A 177 14.68 16.39 -12.60
N PHE A 178 13.69 17.18 -12.17
CA PHE A 178 12.63 17.57 -13.07
C PHE A 178 13.22 18.38 -14.23
N LYS A 179 12.72 18.10 -15.43
CA LYS A 179 13.02 18.89 -16.62
C LYS A 179 12.75 20.38 -16.38
N PRO A 180 13.56 21.31 -16.94
CA PRO A 180 13.33 22.74 -16.77
C PRO A 180 11.95 23.21 -17.24
N GLU A 181 11.34 22.49 -18.19
CA GLU A 181 9.98 22.75 -18.69
C GLU A 181 8.88 22.38 -17.67
N ILE A 182 9.21 21.59 -16.65
CA ILE A 182 8.31 21.19 -15.57
C ILE A 182 8.55 22.10 -14.37
N ASP A 183 7.81 23.21 -14.32
CA ASP A 183 7.92 24.23 -13.27
C ASP A 183 6.77 24.18 -12.24
N SER A 184 5.78 23.34 -12.47
CA SER A 184 4.54 23.27 -11.71
C SER A 184 3.92 21.87 -11.78
N LYS A 185 2.98 21.56 -10.89
CA LYS A 185 2.23 20.29 -10.93
C LYS A 185 1.32 20.21 -12.16
N GLU A 186 0.84 21.35 -12.62
CA GLU A 186 0.10 21.50 -13.87
C GLU A 186 0.96 21.08 -15.06
N ALA A 187 2.22 21.54 -15.12
CA ALA A 187 3.16 21.13 -16.16
C ALA A 187 3.47 19.61 -16.12
N ILE A 188 3.50 18.99 -14.93
CA ILE A 188 3.61 17.52 -14.82
C ILE A 188 2.45 16.85 -15.54
N ARG A 189 1.21 17.26 -15.24
CA ARG A 189 0.00 16.67 -15.84
C ARG A 189 -0.04 16.86 -17.36
N GLU A 190 0.35 18.04 -17.84
CA GLU A 190 0.42 18.32 -19.29
C GLU A 190 1.48 17.47 -20.00
N ALA A 191 2.65 17.26 -19.37
CA ALA A 191 3.74 16.50 -19.96
C ALA A 191 3.48 15.00 -20.02
N VAL A 192 2.77 14.44 -19.03
CA VAL A 192 2.46 13.01 -19.00
C VAL A 192 1.21 12.64 -19.79
N GLY A 193 0.26 13.57 -19.95
CA GLY A 193 -0.97 13.32 -20.69
C GLY A 193 -1.91 12.33 -19.99
N ASP A 194 -2.50 11.41 -20.76
CA ASP A 194 -3.47 10.42 -20.28
C ASP A 194 -2.77 9.15 -19.79
N VAL A 195 -2.25 9.21 -18.55
CA VAL A 195 -1.63 8.09 -17.84
C VAL A 195 -2.43 7.76 -16.58
N ASP A 196 -2.16 6.60 -15.98
CA ASP A 196 -2.81 6.21 -14.73
C ASP A 196 -2.59 7.30 -13.66
N SER A 197 -3.67 7.65 -12.96
CA SER A 197 -3.70 8.52 -11.80
C SER A 197 -2.61 8.22 -10.74
N LYS A 198 -2.20 6.95 -10.59
CA LYS A 198 -1.12 6.55 -9.69
C LYS A 198 0.23 7.16 -10.09
N VAL A 199 0.53 7.17 -11.39
CA VAL A 199 1.77 7.76 -11.94
C VAL A 199 1.78 9.25 -11.62
N ILE A 200 0.69 9.96 -11.94
CA ILE A 200 0.56 11.40 -11.69
C ILE A 200 0.75 11.71 -10.20
N THR A 201 0.05 10.97 -9.34
CA THR A 201 0.13 11.15 -7.88
C THR A 201 1.55 10.93 -7.36
N GLN A 202 2.26 9.94 -7.89
CA GLN A 202 3.64 9.67 -7.49
C GLN A 202 4.61 10.74 -7.99
N LEU A 203 4.44 11.25 -9.21
CA LEU A 203 5.24 12.37 -9.73
C LEU A 203 5.01 13.65 -8.92
N GLU A 204 3.75 13.97 -8.60
CA GLU A 204 3.42 15.10 -7.73
C GLU A 204 3.99 14.94 -6.32
N ARG A 205 4.03 13.71 -5.79
CA ARG A 205 4.69 13.43 -4.50
C ARG A 205 6.19 13.69 -4.56
N TRP A 206 6.88 13.26 -5.62
CA TRP A 206 8.29 13.58 -5.80
C TRP A 206 8.55 15.07 -6.02
N TRP A 207 7.63 15.76 -6.69
CA TRP A 207 7.66 17.21 -6.81
C TRP A 207 7.65 17.88 -5.43
N ASP A 208 6.66 17.57 -4.60
CA ASP A 208 6.54 18.12 -3.25
C ASP A 208 7.74 17.78 -2.37
N LYS A 209 8.26 16.56 -2.52
CA LYS A 209 9.33 16.03 -1.67
C LYS A 209 10.72 16.55 -2.03
N TYR A 210 11.00 16.78 -3.32
CA TYR A 210 12.37 16.97 -3.81
C TYR A 210 12.58 18.20 -4.69
N ARG A 211 11.53 18.91 -5.12
CA ARG A 211 11.69 20.05 -6.03
C ARG A 211 12.36 21.24 -5.37
N VAL A 212 11.94 21.57 -4.16
CA VAL A 212 12.50 22.66 -3.36
C VAL A 212 13.35 22.03 -2.27
N SER A 213 14.63 22.37 -2.26
CA SER A 213 15.53 21.85 -1.24
C SER A 213 15.30 22.55 0.10
N LEU A 214 15.55 21.86 1.21
CA LEU A 214 15.46 22.50 2.53
C LEU A 214 16.38 23.72 2.65
N LYS A 215 17.55 23.68 2.01
CA LYS A 215 18.48 24.83 1.98
C LYS A 215 17.90 26.05 1.27
N GLU A 216 17.15 25.83 0.20
CA GLU A 216 16.50 26.91 -0.53
C GLU A 216 15.36 27.51 0.30
N LEU A 217 14.59 26.67 0.99
CA LEU A 217 13.57 27.13 1.94
C LEU A 217 14.19 27.94 3.09
N ASP A 218 15.28 27.46 3.70
CA ASP A 218 15.97 28.18 4.77
C ASP A 218 16.47 29.56 4.29
N ALA A 219 16.97 29.64 3.05
CA ALA A 219 17.40 30.91 2.45
C ALA A 219 16.21 31.87 2.21
N GLN A 220 15.10 31.35 1.70
CA GLN A 220 13.87 32.14 1.50
C GLN A 220 13.28 32.62 2.83
N VAL A 221 13.32 31.80 3.88
CA VAL A 221 12.89 32.20 5.23
C VAL A 221 13.78 33.31 5.77
N ALA A 222 15.10 33.18 5.64
CA ALA A 222 16.03 34.22 6.07
C ALA A 222 15.79 35.56 5.34
N GLU A 223 15.59 35.51 4.02
CA GLU A 223 15.25 36.70 3.21
C GLU A 223 13.91 37.32 3.64
N ALA A 224 12.88 36.49 3.85
CA ALA A 224 11.58 36.95 4.31
C ALA A 224 11.64 37.58 5.72
N GLU A 225 12.47 37.04 6.61
CA GLU A 225 12.73 37.63 7.94
C GLU A 225 13.41 39.00 7.85
N GLU A 226 14.37 39.18 6.95
CA GLU A 226 15.00 40.48 6.70
C GLU A 226 13.99 41.51 6.19
N VAL A 227 13.16 41.13 5.21
CA VAL A 227 12.10 41.99 4.67
C VAL A 227 11.08 42.36 5.76
N MET A 228 10.63 41.38 6.56
CA MET A 228 9.68 41.63 7.65
C MET A 228 10.26 42.56 8.71
N LYS A 229 11.54 42.40 9.08
CA LYS A 229 12.24 43.32 9.98
C LYS A 229 12.30 44.73 9.39
N GLY A 230 12.55 44.87 8.09
CA GLY A 230 12.49 46.16 7.40
C GLY A 230 11.15 46.87 7.60
N TYR A 231 10.03 46.16 7.41
CA TYR A 231 8.70 46.73 7.64
C TYR A 231 8.42 47.08 9.11
N LEU A 232 8.90 46.27 10.07
CA LEU A 232 8.74 46.57 11.50
C LEU A 232 9.49 47.85 11.90
N VAL A 233 10.70 48.05 11.37
CA VAL A 233 11.49 49.28 11.58
C VAL A 233 10.78 50.50 11.00
N GLU A 234 10.21 50.40 9.78
CA GLU A 234 9.43 51.49 9.18
C GLU A 234 8.19 51.85 10.01
N LEU A 235 7.59 50.88 10.70
CA LEU A 235 6.43 51.07 11.58
C LEU A 235 6.81 51.52 13.01
N GLY A 236 8.11 51.69 13.30
CA GLY A 236 8.61 52.18 14.59
C GLY A 236 8.66 51.12 15.69
N TYR A 237 8.68 49.84 15.34
CA TYR A 237 8.90 48.73 16.27
C TYR A 237 10.38 48.30 16.18
N GLU A 238 11.12 48.42 17.29
CA GLU A 238 12.46 47.83 17.48
C GLU A 238 12.36 46.46 18.17
#